data_AF-A0A517YTM8-F1
#
_entry.id   AF-A0A517YTM8-F1
#
_cell.length_a   1.000
_cell.length_b   1.000
_cell.length_c   1.000
_cell.angle_alpha   90.00
_cell.angle_beta   90.00
_cell.angle_gamma   90.00
#
_symmetry.space_group_name_H-M   'P 1'
#
loop_
_entity.id
_entity.type
_entity.pdbx_description
1 polymer ?
#
loop_
_entity_poly.entity_id
_entity_poly.type
_entity_poly.pdbx_seq_one_letter_code
_entity_poly.pdbx_strand_id
1 'polypeptide(L)'
;MKFVVKNIVMIAVMLMGVGQVWGMGMAMSGPKFGGGGAAPMKHLDIELVNNAIQVHIDETVPMPILAVSPDTYAAEKKYSILNGKAFNGQYGWNPRGFFSGLNTATQSIWVEMISMSDGLNVYEGGMGMTVDMHTFDPILGTQGSANGAIWEWNGTMVHNWYAADAPGEYSATYKVYVGDKAGNELSSFVSDTLTIQFVPEPASVAVVGLMGISLLGLRRKKA
;
A
#
# COMPACT_ATOMS: atom_id res chain seq x y z
N MET A 1 -25.78 -30.39 80.76
CA MET A 1 -26.25 -30.77 79.41
C MET A 1 -26.27 -29.53 78.52
N LYS A 2 -25.34 -29.42 77.56
CA LYS A 2 -25.29 -28.32 76.59
C LYS A 2 -25.63 -28.89 75.21
N PHE A 3 -26.73 -28.42 74.61
CA PHE A 3 -27.09 -28.72 73.23
C PHE A 3 -26.23 -27.88 72.29
N VAL A 4 -25.58 -28.51 71.32
CA VAL A 4 -24.89 -27.85 70.21
C VAL A 4 -25.76 -28.05 68.97
N VAL A 5 -26.30 -26.95 68.44
CA VAL A 5 -27.02 -26.92 67.16
C VAL A 5 -25.97 -26.87 66.04
N LYS A 6 -25.96 -27.87 65.16
CA LYS A 6 -25.17 -27.87 63.92
C LYS A 6 -25.96 -27.12 62.84
N ASN A 7 -25.43 -25.98 62.39
CA ASN A 7 -25.91 -25.29 61.20
C ASN A 7 -25.54 -26.10 59.96
N ILE A 8 -26.55 -26.57 59.22
CA ILE A 8 -26.40 -27.13 57.88
C ILE A 8 -26.42 -25.95 56.91
N VAL A 9 -25.26 -25.63 56.33
CA VAL A 9 -25.16 -24.71 55.19
C VAL A 9 -25.48 -25.50 53.93
N MET A 10 -26.61 -25.18 53.31
CA MET A 10 -27.05 -25.75 52.04
C MET A 10 -26.27 -25.05 50.92
N ILE A 11 -25.29 -25.73 50.32
CA ILE A 11 -24.57 -25.23 49.15
C ILE A 11 -25.45 -25.49 47.92
N ALA A 12 -26.06 -24.43 47.41
CA ALA A 12 -26.72 -24.45 46.10
C ALA A 12 -25.64 -24.50 45.01
N VAL A 13 -25.48 -25.66 44.38
CA VAL A 13 -24.68 -25.81 43.16
C VAL A 13 -25.49 -25.23 42.00
N MET A 14 -25.24 -23.97 41.67
CA MET A 14 -25.68 -23.39 40.40
C MET A 14 -24.80 -23.97 39.29
N LEU A 15 -25.40 -24.81 38.44
CA LEU A 15 -24.89 -25.14 37.12
C LEU A 15 -24.75 -23.85 36.31
N MET A 16 -23.53 -23.33 36.20
CA MET A 16 -23.22 -22.32 35.19
C MET A 16 -23.12 -23.03 33.85
N GLY A 17 -24.07 -22.71 32.97
CA GLY A 17 -24.07 -23.16 31.59
C GLY A 17 -22.74 -22.81 30.92
N VAL A 18 -22.26 -23.74 30.12
CA VAL A 18 -21.17 -23.55 29.17
C VAL A 18 -21.62 -22.44 28.22
N GLY A 19 -21.21 -21.21 28.53
CA GLY A 19 -21.38 -20.06 27.65
C GLY A 19 -20.57 -20.34 26.40
N GLN A 20 -21.28 -20.67 25.32
CA GLN A 20 -20.77 -20.64 23.96
C GLN A 20 -20.28 -19.20 23.75
N VAL A 21 -18.96 -18.99 23.87
CA VAL A 21 -18.33 -17.75 23.44
C VAL A 21 -18.45 -17.76 21.93
N TRP A 22 -19.52 -17.15 21.42
CA TRP A 22 -19.58 -16.73 20.04
C TRP A 22 -18.44 -15.74 19.89
N GLY A 23 -17.32 -16.22 19.34
CA GLY A 23 -16.28 -15.36 18.83
C GLY A 23 -16.93 -14.46 17.79
N MET A 24 -17.27 -13.24 18.21
CA MET A 24 -17.43 -12.14 17.27
C MET A 24 -16.07 -12.01 16.61
N GLY A 25 -15.89 -12.66 15.47
CA GLY A 25 -14.75 -12.41 14.62
C GLY A 25 -14.75 -10.92 14.37
N MET A 26 -13.77 -10.22 14.95
CA MET A 26 -13.44 -8.87 14.51
C MET A 26 -13.26 -9.00 13.00
N ALA A 27 -14.17 -8.44 12.22
CA ALA A 27 -13.97 -8.35 10.79
C ALA A 27 -12.69 -7.52 10.62
N MET A 28 -11.58 -8.19 10.32
CA MET A 28 -10.32 -7.51 10.07
C MET A 28 -10.57 -6.56 8.91
N SER A 29 -10.50 -5.25 9.16
CA SER A 29 -10.62 -4.28 8.09
C SER A 29 -9.48 -4.51 7.10
N GLY A 30 -9.80 -4.63 5.82
CA GLY A 30 -8.76 -4.69 4.78
C GLY A 30 -7.89 -3.42 4.80
N PRO A 31 -6.70 -3.45 4.16
CA PRO A 31 -5.85 -2.28 4.07
C PRO A 31 -6.61 -1.14 3.36
N LYS A 32 -6.42 0.08 3.87
CA LYS A 32 -7.04 1.29 3.33
C LYS A 32 -6.19 1.82 2.16
N PHE A 33 -6.85 2.36 1.14
CA PHE A 33 -6.22 3.01 -0.02
C PHE A 33 -6.99 4.27 -0.45
N GLY A 34 -6.43 5.02 -1.41
CA GLY A 34 -7.04 6.26 -1.90
C GLY A 34 -8.39 6.03 -2.58
N GLY A 35 -9.31 7.00 -2.49
CA GLY A 35 -10.58 7.00 -3.24
C GLY A 35 -11.78 6.32 -2.58
N GLY A 36 -11.56 5.38 -1.66
CA GLY A 36 -12.62 4.65 -0.94
C GLY A 36 -13.13 5.30 0.36
N GLY A 37 -13.08 6.64 0.47
CA GLY A 37 -13.55 7.37 1.66
C GLY A 37 -12.60 7.41 2.87
N ALA A 38 -11.43 6.78 2.79
CA ALA A 38 -10.46 6.70 3.90
C ALA A 38 -9.21 7.59 3.72
N ALA A 39 -8.84 7.96 2.50
CA ALA A 39 -7.69 8.82 2.20
C ALA A 39 -7.82 9.48 0.81
N PRO A 40 -7.25 10.69 0.60
CA PRO A 40 -7.22 11.32 -0.72
C PRO A 40 -6.38 10.48 -1.70
N MET A 41 -6.73 10.53 -2.98
CA MET A 41 -6.05 9.80 -4.06
C MET A 41 -5.11 10.76 -4.80
N LYS A 42 -3.84 10.41 -4.95
CA LYS A 42 -2.87 11.18 -5.72
C LYS A 42 -2.80 10.58 -7.12
N HIS A 43 -3.46 11.22 -8.09
CA HIS A 43 -3.52 10.69 -9.45
C HIS A 43 -2.18 10.84 -10.17
N LEU A 44 -1.85 9.80 -10.93
CA LEU A 44 -0.86 9.79 -12.00
C LEU A 44 -1.67 9.76 -13.31
N ASP A 45 -2.06 10.95 -13.76
CA ASP A 45 -2.89 11.14 -14.95
C ASP A 45 -2.07 10.87 -16.20
N ILE A 46 -2.46 9.87 -16.99
CA ILE A 46 -1.82 9.54 -18.26
C ILE A 46 -2.71 10.00 -19.41
N GLU A 47 -2.15 10.78 -20.33
CA GLU A 47 -2.79 11.21 -21.56
C GLU A 47 -1.90 10.86 -22.78
N LEU A 48 -2.52 10.66 -23.94
CA LEU A 48 -1.83 10.49 -25.22
C LEU A 48 -2.22 11.64 -26.16
N VAL A 49 -1.29 12.55 -26.43
CA VAL A 49 -1.51 13.73 -27.27
C VAL A 49 -0.50 13.73 -28.42
N ASN A 50 -0.97 13.71 -29.67
CA ASN A 50 -0.11 13.77 -30.86
C ASN A 50 1.03 12.73 -30.84
N ASN A 51 0.73 11.48 -30.50
CA ASN A 51 1.68 10.38 -30.29
C ASN A 51 2.70 10.60 -29.15
N ALA A 52 2.50 11.57 -28.26
CA ALA A 52 3.30 11.71 -27.05
C ALA A 52 2.48 11.30 -25.82
N ILE A 53 3.05 10.40 -25.01
CA ILE A 53 2.58 10.20 -23.64
C ILE A 53 2.88 11.46 -22.84
N GLN A 54 1.94 11.85 -22.00
CA GLN A 54 2.13 12.87 -20.98
C GLN A 54 1.63 12.31 -19.65
N VAL A 55 2.45 12.43 -18.61
CA VAL A 55 2.07 12.01 -17.25
C VAL A 55 2.05 13.22 -16.32
N HIS A 56 0.93 13.42 -15.64
CA HIS A 56 0.75 14.49 -14.68
C HIS A 56 0.48 13.94 -13.29
N ILE A 57 1.26 14.39 -12.31
CA ILE A 57 1.00 14.09 -10.91
C ILE A 57 0.04 15.14 -10.36
N ASP A 58 -1.01 14.72 -9.66
CA ASP A 58 -1.89 15.63 -8.92
C ASP A 58 -1.16 16.20 -7.71
N GLU A 59 -0.63 17.41 -7.83
CA GLU A 59 0.08 18.11 -6.76
C GLU A 59 -0.83 18.79 -5.74
N THR A 60 -2.15 18.74 -5.93
CA THR A 60 -3.10 19.25 -4.93
C THR A 60 -3.27 18.28 -3.75
N VAL A 61 -2.90 17.01 -3.94
CA VAL A 61 -2.92 15.98 -2.91
C VAL A 61 -1.53 15.86 -2.27
N PRO A 62 -1.43 15.93 -0.92
CA PRO A 62 -0.16 15.79 -0.21
C PRO A 62 0.59 14.50 -0.57
N MET A 63 1.91 14.55 -0.40
CA MET A 63 2.76 13.39 -0.63
C MET A 63 2.31 12.20 0.25
N PRO A 64 2.11 11.00 -0.32
CA PRO A 64 1.68 9.84 0.44
C PRO A 64 2.70 9.41 1.49
N ILE A 65 2.20 8.88 2.61
CA ILE A 65 3.01 8.35 3.69
C ILE A 65 3.04 6.82 3.60
N LEU A 66 4.24 6.23 3.64
CA LEU A 66 4.38 4.79 3.88
C LEU A 66 4.27 4.52 5.38
N ALA A 67 3.10 4.05 5.81
CA ALA A 67 2.79 3.81 7.22
C ALA A 67 2.61 2.30 7.48
N VAL A 68 3.02 1.85 8.67
CA VAL A 68 2.77 0.48 9.11
C VAL A 68 1.31 0.37 9.56
N SER A 69 0.59 -0.60 9.01
CA SER A 69 -0.76 -0.89 9.51
C SER A 69 -0.69 -1.51 10.91
N PRO A 70 -1.55 -1.10 11.86
CA PRO A 70 -1.69 -1.81 13.13
C PRO A 70 -2.36 -3.19 12.94
N ASP A 71 -2.98 -3.43 11.79
CA ASP A 71 -3.71 -4.65 11.51
C ASP A 71 -2.77 -5.77 11.03
N THR A 72 -3.04 -6.99 11.50
CA THR A 72 -2.45 -8.22 10.93
C THR A 72 -3.51 -8.96 10.14
N TYR A 73 -3.29 -9.17 8.86
CA TYR A 73 -4.24 -9.86 8.00
C TYR A 73 -4.06 -11.37 8.06
N ALA A 74 -5.16 -12.11 7.94
CA ALA A 74 -5.14 -13.57 7.91
C ALA A 74 -4.36 -14.10 6.69
N ALA A 75 -3.59 -15.17 6.86
CA ALA A 75 -2.62 -15.65 5.87
C ALA A 75 -3.25 -16.07 4.53
N GLU A 76 -4.53 -16.45 4.53
CA GLU A 76 -5.30 -16.79 3.34
C GLU A 76 -5.73 -15.59 2.50
N LYS A 77 -5.58 -14.36 3.02
CA LYS A 77 -5.89 -13.13 2.28
C LYS A 77 -4.69 -12.71 1.42
N LYS A 78 -4.95 -12.28 0.18
CA LYS A 78 -3.90 -11.81 -0.75
C LYS A 78 -3.08 -10.65 -0.17
N TYR A 79 -3.76 -9.71 0.49
CA TYR A 79 -3.13 -8.56 1.15
C TYR A 79 -2.36 -8.92 2.43
N SER A 80 -2.29 -10.18 2.85
CA SER A 80 -1.42 -10.61 3.95
C SER A 80 0.07 -10.41 3.66
N ILE A 81 0.44 -10.23 2.39
CA ILE A 81 1.80 -9.83 1.98
C ILE A 81 2.23 -8.49 2.59
N LEU A 82 1.28 -7.66 3.01
CA LEU A 82 1.53 -6.37 3.67
C LEU A 82 1.77 -6.49 5.19
N ASN A 83 1.62 -7.69 5.77
CA ASN A 83 1.79 -7.89 7.21
C ASN A 83 3.20 -7.48 7.65
N GLY A 84 3.28 -6.62 8.67
CA GLY A 84 4.54 -6.13 9.23
C GLY A 84 5.30 -5.15 8.33
N LYS A 85 4.70 -4.67 7.24
CA LYS A 85 5.30 -3.71 6.30
C LYS A 85 4.70 -2.32 6.47
N ALA A 86 5.49 -1.29 6.18
CA ALA A 86 4.96 0.01 5.86
C ALA A 86 4.41 -0.02 4.43
N PHE A 87 3.18 0.44 4.20
CA PHE A 87 2.59 0.41 2.86
C PHE A 87 1.69 1.61 2.56
N ASN A 88 1.43 1.83 1.27
CA ASN A 88 0.56 2.87 0.77
C ASN A 88 -0.02 2.48 -0.61
N GLY A 89 -1.30 2.78 -0.84
CA GLY A 89 -2.00 2.58 -2.13
C GLY A 89 -2.68 3.85 -2.65
N GLN A 90 -2.19 5.04 -2.29
CA GLN A 90 -2.83 6.31 -2.65
C GLN A 90 -2.48 6.80 -4.06
N TYR A 91 -1.34 6.39 -4.62
CA TYR A 91 -1.02 6.66 -6.01
C TYR A 91 -1.94 5.83 -6.91
N GLY A 92 -2.72 6.52 -7.75
CA GLY A 92 -3.63 5.89 -8.70
C GLY A 92 -3.25 6.25 -10.13
N TRP A 93 -2.96 5.24 -10.96
CA TRP A 93 -2.78 5.42 -12.40
C TRP A 93 -4.13 5.71 -13.04
N ASN A 94 -4.31 6.89 -13.62
CA ASN A 94 -5.62 7.36 -14.07
C ASN A 94 -5.60 7.71 -15.57
N PRO A 95 -6.57 7.23 -16.37
CA PRO A 95 -6.73 7.72 -17.74
C PRO A 95 -7.25 9.16 -17.74
N ARG A 96 -6.47 10.06 -18.34
CA ARG A 96 -6.90 11.43 -18.62
C ARG A 96 -7.38 11.52 -20.06
N GLY A 97 -8.67 11.31 -20.25
CA GLY A 97 -9.32 11.34 -21.56
C GLY A 97 -9.32 10.00 -22.30
N PHE A 98 -9.44 10.04 -23.62
CA PHE A 98 -9.53 8.85 -24.47
C PHE A 98 -8.22 8.61 -25.23
N PHE A 99 -7.72 7.38 -25.23
CA PHE A 99 -6.55 6.96 -26.01
C PHE A 99 -6.92 6.66 -27.48
N SER A 100 -7.62 7.56 -28.17
CA SER A 100 -8.17 7.32 -29.52
C SER A 100 -7.11 7.12 -30.62
N GLY A 101 -5.84 7.46 -30.36
CA GLY A 101 -4.71 7.21 -31.25
C GLY A 101 -4.02 5.86 -31.06
N LEU A 102 -4.44 5.07 -30.07
CA LEU A 102 -3.82 3.78 -29.73
C LEU A 102 -4.57 2.64 -30.42
N ASN A 103 -3.87 1.85 -31.24
CA ASN A 103 -4.41 0.59 -31.76
C ASN A 103 -4.29 -0.49 -30.68
N THR A 104 -5.28 -0.58 -29.80
CA THR A 104 -5.28 -1.48 -28.65
C THR A 104 -5.22 -2.97 -29.01
N ALA A 105 -5.43 -3.35 -30.27
CA ALA A 105 -5.25 -4.73 -30.73
C ALA A 105 -3.77 -5.14 -30.81
N THR A 106 -2.87 -4.20 -31.08
CA THR A 106 -1.42 -4.48 -31.28
C THR A 106 -0.51 -3.64 -30.38
N GLN A 107 -1.07 -2.65 -29.70
CA GLN A 107 -0.34 -1.69 -28.87
C GLN A 107 -0.93 -1.65 -27.46
N SER A 108 -0.08 -1.29 -26.49
CA SER A 108 -0.47 -1.08 -25.10
C SER A 108 0.34 0.06 -24.49
N ILE A 109 -0.16 0.62 -23.39
CA ILE A 109 0.62 1.54 -22.56
C ILE A 109 1.37 0.70 -21.52
N TRP A 110 2.66 0.94 -21.45
CA TRP A 110 3.55 0.25 -20.54
C TRP A 110 4.15 1.24 -19.54
N VAL A 111 4.34 0.77 -18.31
CA VAL A 111 5.07 1.46 -17.27
C VAL A 111 6.35 0.66 -17.02
N GLU A 112 7.51 1.27 -17.26
CA GLU A 112 8.82 0.71 -16.96
C GLU A 112 9.41 1.39 -15.72
N MET A 113 9.86 0.58 -14.77
CA MET A 113 10.62 1.03 -13.61
C MET A 113 12.06 1.32 -14.01
N ILE A 114 12.44 2.59 -13.93
CA ILE A 114 13.79 3.09 -14.26
C ILE A 114 14.69 3.01 -13.02
N SER A 115 14.16 3.41 -11.87
CA SER A 115 14.84 3.32 -10.58
C SER A 115 13.84 3.22 -9.46
N MET A 116 14.21 2.53 -8.39
CA MET A 116 13.40 2.42 -7.18
C MET A 116 14.31 2.44 -5.95
N SER A 117 13.86 3.08 -4.87
CA SER A 117 14.56 3.02 -3.59
C SER A 117 14.71 1.57 -3.10
N ASP A 118 15.88 1.25 -2.56
CA ASP A 118 16.17 -0.08 -2.01
C ASP A 118 15.13 -0.48 -0.95
N GLY A 119 14.61 -1.70 -1.07
CA GLY A 119 13.62 -2.25 -0.15
C GLY A 119 12.17 -1.81 -0.41
N LEU A 120 11.92 -0.94 -1.39
CA LEU A 120 10.56 -0.67 -1.87
C LEU A 120 10.11 -1.79 -2.81
N ASN A 121 8.90 -2.29 -2.58
CA ASN A 121 8.25 -3.31 -3.39
C ASN A 121 6.92 -2.76 -3.93
N VAL A 122 6.53 -3.19 -5.12
CA VAL A 122 5.31 -2.76 -5.80
C VAL A 122 4.45 -3.96 -6.17
N TYR A 123 3.18 -3.91 -5.78
CA TYR A 123 2.18 -4.93 -6.05
C TYR A 123 1.00 -4.35 -6.82
N GLU A 124 0.42 -5.16 -7.69
CA GLU A 124 -0.67 -4.73 -8.57
C GLU A 124 -1.97 -4.45 -7.79
N GLY A 125 -2.59 -3.32 -8.16
CA GLY A 125 -3.80 -2.80 -7.56
C GLY A 125 -5.12 -3.39 -8.02
N GLY A 126 -5.18 -4.21 -9.07
CA GLY A 126 -6.44 -4.63 -9.69
C GLY A 126 -7.41 -3.49 -10.02
N MET A 127 -8.63 -3.85 -10.43
CA MET A 127 -9.67 -2.89 -10.79
C MET A 127 -10.71 -2.78 -9.67
N GLY A 128 -10.84 -1.60 -9.07
CA GLY A 128 -12.03 -1.21 -8.33
C GLY A 128 -11.80 -0.59 -6.95
N MET A 129 -12.89 -0.24 -6.30
CA MET A 129 -12.90 0.55 -5.05
C MET A 129 -12.81 -0.31 -3.79
N THR A 130 -12.56 -1.61 -3.91
CA THR A 130 -12.42 -2.52 -2.76
C THR A 130 -11.18 -3.39 -2.90
N VAL A 131 -10.50 -3.63 -1.77
CA VAL A 131 -9.23 -4.37 -1.75
C VAL A 131 -9.35 -5.82 -2.21
N ASP A 132 -10.54 -6.41 -2.11
CA ASP A 132 -10.79 -7.79 -2.51
C ASP A 132 -10.74 -7.98 -4.04
N MET A 133 -10.86 -6.89 -4.81
CA MET A 133 -10.68 -6.90 -6.26
C MET A 133 -9.22 -6.69 -6.69
N HIS A 134 -8.31 -6.52 -5.74
CA HIS A 134 -6.89 -6.34 -6.01
C HIS A 134 -6.17 -7.70 -6.07
N THR A 135 -5.13 -7.80 -6.90
CA THR A 135 -4.38 -9.05 -7.11
C THR A 135 -3.24 -9.21 -6.11
N PHE A 136 -2.56 -8.11 -5.75
CA PHE A 136 -1.31 -8.12 -4.98
C PHE A 136 -0.19 -8.92 -5.64
N ASP A 137 -0.29 -9.16 -6.95
CA ASP A 137 0.78 -9.80 -7.69
C ASP A 137 1.98 -8.85 -7.77
N PRO A 138 3.21 -9.35 -7.58
CA PRO A 138 4.40 -8.50 -7.64
C PRO A 138 4.63 -8.03 -9.08
N ILE A 139 4.94 -6.74 -9.23
CA ILE A 139 5.17 -6.09 -10.52
C ILE A 139 6.44 -5.21 -10.47
N LEU A 140 6.89 -4.73 -11.64
CA LEU A 140 7.92 -3.69 -11.74
C LEU A 140 9.25 -4.08 -11.06
N GLY A 141 9.67 -5.33 -11.23
CA GLY A 141 10.92 -5.89 -10.71
C GLY A 141 10.80 -6.51 -9.31
N THR A 142 9.67 -6.30 -8.64
CA THR A 142 9.39 -6.86 -7.32
C THR A 142 9.42 -8.38 -7.39
N GLN A 143 10.19 -9.03 -6.50
CA GLN A 143 10.22 -10.49 -6.32
C GLN A 143 10.42 -11.30 -7.63
N GLY A 144 11.14 -10.75 -8.61
CA GLY A 144 11.34 -11.41 -9.90
C GLY A 144 10.06 -11.53 -10.73
N SER A 145 9.15 -10.55 -10.62
CA SER A 145 7.90 -10.44 -11.39
C SER A 145 8.09 -10.86 -12.85
N ALA A 146 7.10 -11.57 -13.42
CA ALA A 146 7.22 -12.25 -14.71
C ALA A 146 7.68 -11.35 -15.88
N ASN A 147 7.29 -10.07 -15.85
CA ASN A 147 7.64 -9.07 -16.86
C ASN A 147 8.85 -8.21 -16.46
N GLY A 148 9.64 -8.62 -15.47
CA GLY A 148 10.77 -7.85 -14.98
C GLY A 148 10.35 -6.43 -14.57
N ALA A 149 11.05 -5.42 -15.09
CA ALA A 149 10.84 -4.01 -14.75
C ALA A 149 9.63 -3.35 -15.45
N ILE A 150 8.91 -4.04 -16.33
CA ILE A 150 7.78 -3.47 -17.08
C ILE A 150 6.44 -4.03 -16.61
N TRP A 151 5.40 -3.20 -16.70
CA TRP A 151 4.02 -3.54 -16.36
C TRP A 151 3.08 -2.97 -17.43
N GLU A 152 2.23 -3.84 -17.98
CA GLU A 152 1.20 -3.43 -18.95
C GLU A 152 0.04 -2.78 -18.19
N TRP A 153 -0.19 -1.50 -18.43
CA TRP A 153 -1.32 -0.81 -17.85
C TRP A 153 -2.56 -1.03 -18.71
N ASN A 154 -3.64 -1.48 -18.10
CA ASN A 154 -4.89 -1.82 -18.78
C ASN A 154 -5.73 -0.59 -19.22
N GLY A 155 -5.22 0.63 -19.00
CA GLY A 155 -5.91 1.87 -19.36
C GLY A 155 -7.06 2.26 -18.42
N THR A 156 -7.18 1.61 -17.27
CA THR A 156 -8.21 1.91 -16.26
C THR A 156 -7.59 2.42 -14.96
N MET A 157 -8.39 3.05 -14.11
CA MET A 157 -7.93 3.49 -12.79
C MET A 157 -7.44 2.29 -11.96
N VAL A 158 -6.16 2.27 -11.60
CA VAL A 158 -5.53 1.20 -10.80
C VAL A 158 -4.65 1.79 -9.69
N HIS A 159 -4.74 1.20 -8.49
CA HIS A 159 -3.96 1.59 -7.31
C HIS A 159 -2.88 0.58 -6.97
N ASN A 160 -1.68 0.78 -7.50
CA ASN A 160 -0.56 -0.07 -7.10
C ASN A 160 -0.26 0.11 -5.60
N TRP A 161 0.12 -0.99 -4.97
CA TRP A 161 0.51 -1.03 -3.56
C TRP A 161 2.01 -0.95 -3.45
N TYR A 162 2.47 0.05 -2.72
CA TYR A 162 3.86 0.23 -2.40
C TYR A 162 4.10 -0.25 -0.98
N ALA A 163 5.10 -1.10 -0.76
CA ALA A 163 5.43 -1.60 0.57
C ALA A 163 6.93 -1.70 0.81
N ALA A 164 7.34 -1.42 2.04
CA ALA A 164 8.71 -1.52 2.52
C ALA A 164 8.74 -2.12 3.93
N ASP A 165 9.90 -2.67 4.33
CA ASP A 165 10.04 -3.32 5.64
C ASP A 165 10.04 -2.32 6.81
N ALA A 166 10.21 -1.02 6.53
CA ALA A 166 10.12 0.05 7.52
C ALA A 166 9.52 1.33 6.91
N PRO A 167 8.93 2.23 7.72
CA PRO A 167 8.62 3.59 7.29
C PRO A 167 9.88 4.35 6.91
N GLY A 168 9.78 5.26 5.94
CA GLY A 168 10.92 6.03 5.47
C GLY A 168 10.60 6.93 4.29
N GLU A 169 11.63 7.60 3.80
CA GLU A 169 11.60 8.26 2.50
C GLU A 169 11.89 7.23 1.41
N TYR A 170 10.98 7.12 0.45
CA TYR A 170 11.12 6.22 -0.67
C TYR A 170 10.72 6.93 -1.96
N SER A 171 11.29 6.50 -3.07
CA SER A 171 10.97 7.03 -4.39
C SER A 171 10.97 5.93 -5.45
N ALA A 172 10.24 6.16 -6.52
CA ALA A 172 10.28 5.34 -7.71
C ALA A 172 10.18 6.24 -8.95
N THR A 173 11.00 5.98 -9.96
CA THR A 173 10.98 6.68 -11.24
C THR A 173 10.50 5.72 -12.30
N TYR A 174 9.52 6.17 -13.07
CA TYR A 174 8.88 5.39 -14.12
C TYR A 174 9.01 6.09 -15.46
N LYS A 175 9.24 5.31 -16.51
CA LYS A 175 8.99 5.72 -17.90
C LYS A 175 7.64 5.14 -18.32
N VAL A 176 6.77 5.98 -18.88
CA VAL A 176 5.48 5.56 -19.44
C VAL A 176 5.56 5.73 -20.95
N TYR A 177 5.22 4.67 -21.69
CA TYR A 177 5.41 4.62 -23.12
C TYR A 177 4.36 3.75 -23.81
N VAL A 178 4.22 3.94 -25.13
CA VAL A 178 3.44 3.03 -25.98
C VAL A 178 4.37 1.96 -26.52
N GLY A 179 4.01 0.70 -26.33
CA GLY A 179 4.75 -0.46 -26.81
C GLY A 179 3.89 -1.44 -27.57
N ASP A 180 4.52 -2.42 -28.21
CA ASP A 180 3.82 -3.60 -28.74
C ASP A 180 3.29 -4.48 -27.60
N LYS A 181 2.60 -5.58 -27.94
CA LYS A 181 2.08 -6.52 -26.93
C LYS A 181 3.16 -7.31 -26.17
N ALA A 182 4.41 -7.25 -26.59
CA ALA A 182 5.54 -7.84 -25.89
C ALA A 182 6.29 -6.83 -25.00
N GLY A 183 5.88 -5.56 -25.00
CA GLY A 183 6.49 -4.50 -24.20
C GLY A 183 7.64 -3.77 -24.88
N ASN A 184 7.89 -4.03 -26.16
CA ASN A 184 8.90 -3.28 -26.91
C ASN A 184 8.36 -1.88 -27.23
N GLU A 185 9.11 -0.84 -26.82
CA GLU A 185 8.75 0.55 -27.07
C GLU A 185 8.67 0.86 -28.57
N LEU A 186 7.59 1.53 -28.98
CA LEU A 186 7.36 1.91 -30.37
C LEU A 186 7.91 3.31 -30.65
N SER A 187 8.89 3.41 -31.54
CA SER A 187 9.56 4.67 -31.90
C SER A 187 8.67 5.72 -32.57
N SER A 188 7.46 5.35 -33.00
CA SER A 188 6.46 6.29 -33.52
C SER A 188 5.77 7.10 -32.42
N PHE A 189 6.02 6.77 -31.15
CA PHE A 189 5.52 7.48 -29.98
C PHE A 189 6.66 8.08 -29.17
N VAL A 190 6.34 9.14 -28.44
CA VAL A 190 7.23 9.77 -27.46
C VAL A 190 6.79 9.32 -26.08
N SER A 191 7.72 8.85 -25.27
CA SER A 191 7.51 8.47 -23.88
C SER A 191 7.69 9.65 -22.93
N ASP A 192 7.21 9.48 -21.71
CA ASP A 192 7.37 10.45 -20.63
C ASP A 192 7.90 9.77 -19.36
N THR A 193 8.46 10.55 -18.44
CA THR A 193 9.04 10.05 -17.19
C THR A 193 8.48 10.82 -16.02
N LEU A 194 8.16 10.11 -14.94
CA LEU A 194 7.77 10.70 -13.67
C LEU A 194 8.52 10.07 -12.51
N THR A 195 8.65 10.81 -11.42
CA THR A 195 9.15 10.30 -10.15
C THR A 195 8.08 10.50 -9.09
N ILE A 196 7.69 9.41 -8.43
CA ILE A 196 6.84 9.47 -7.24
C ILE A 196 7.69 9.40 -5.98
N GLN A 197 7.18 9.94 -4.90
CA GLN A 197 7.86 9.98 -3.61
C GLN A 197 6.90 9.65 -2.46
N PHE A 198 7.47 9.11 -1.39
CA PHE A 198 6.81 8.85 -0.12
C PHE A 198 7.58 9.54 0.99
N VAL A 199 6.87 10.07 1.96
CA VAL A 199 7.44 10.65 3.18
C VAL A 199 7.22 9.71 4.38
N PRO A 200 8.11 9.76 5.39
CA PRO A 200 7.93 9.02 6.62
C PRO A 200 6.77 9.58 7.44
N GLU A 201 6.19 8.75 8.31
CA GLU A 201 5.16 9.20 9.24
C GLU A 201 5.73 10.24 10.22
N PRO A 202 5.05 11.37 10.51
CA PRO A 202 5.59 12.46 11.34
C PRO A 202 6.13 12.03 12.71
N ALA A 203 5.58 10.97 13.32
CA ALA A 203 6.03 10.46 14.60
C ALA A 203 7.44 9.84 14.55
N SER A 204 7.86 9.28 13.42
CA SER A 204 9.18 8.68 13.25
C SER A 204 10.32 9.71 13.26
N VAL A 205 10.05 10.95 12.81
CA VAL A 205 10.99 12.07 12.87
C VAL A 205 11.19 12.56 14.31
N ALA A 206 10.14 12.53 15.12
CA ALA A 206 10.17 13.01 16.51
C ALA A 206 10.99 12.12 17.46
N VAL A 207 10.96 10.79 17.27
CA VAL A 207 11.70 9.84 18.12
C VAL A 207 13.22 9.97 17.92
N VAL A 208 13.69 10.17 16.68
CA VAL A 208 15.11 10.41 16.39
C VAL A 208 15.58 11.75 16.99
N GLY A 209 14.75 12.79 16.91
CA GLY A 209 15.05 14.10 17.51
C GLY A 209 15.21 14.05 19.04
N LEU A 210 14.36 13.30 19.74
CA LEU A 210 14.40 13.18 21.20
C LEU A 210 15.58 12.31 21.70
N MET A 211 15.96 11.27 20.95
CA MET A 211 17.15 10.46 21.25
C MET A 211 18.46 11.25 21.10
N GLY A 212 18.54 12.11 20.07
CA GLY A 212 19.70 13.00 19.86
C GLY A 212 19.92 14.01 20.99
N ILE A 213 18.84 14.58 21.53
CA ILE A 213 18.90 15.53 22.66
C ILE A 213 19.30 14.81 23.97
N SER A 214 18.84 13.58 24.17
CA SER A 214 19.14 12.80 25.37
C SER A 214 20.62 12.40 25.47
N LEU A 215 21.26 12.10 24.34
CA LEU A 215 22.71 11.80 24.28
C LEU A 215 23.59 13.04 24.46
N LEU A 216 23.14 14.22 24.00
CA LEU A 216 23.82 15.50 24.25
C LEU A 216 23.70 15.95 25.72
N GLY A 217 22.60 15.63 26.40
CA GLY A 217 22.40 15.92 27.82
C GLY A 217 23.29 15.09 28.76
N LEU A 218 23.65 13.86 28.39
CA LEU A 218 24.49 12.98 29.20
C LEU A 218 25.99 13.34 29.19
N ARG A 219 26.46 14.16 28.23
CA ARG A 219 27.86 14.61 28.18
C ARG A 219 28.19 15.79 29.11
N ARG A 220 27.22 16.41 29.78
CA ARG A 220 27.45 17.59 30.64
C ARG A 220 27.59 17.34 32.14
N LYS A 221 27.62 16.09 32.61
CA LYS A 221 27.88 15.77 34.03
C LYS A 221 29.21 15.02 34.23
N LYS A 222 30.32 15.69 33.96
CA LYS A 222 31.62 15.45 34.61
C LYS A 222 32.40 16.77 34.65
N ALA A 223 32.17 17.55 35.69
CA ALA A 223 33.08 18.54 36.25
C ALA A 223 32.80 18.60 37.76
#